data_AF-A0A946C4Z0-F1
#
_entry.id   AF-A0A946C4Z0-F1
#
_cell.length_a   1.000
_cell.length_b   1.000
_cell.length_c   1.000
_cell.angle_alpha   90.00
_cell.angle_beta   90.00
_cell.angle_gamma   90.00
#
_symmetry.space_group_name_H-M   'P 1'
#
loop_
_entity.id
_entity.type
_entity.pdbx_description
1 polymer ?
#
loop_
_entity_poly.entity_id
_entity_poly.type
_entity_poly.pdbx_seq_one_letter_code
_entity_poly.pdbx_strand_id
1 'polypeptide(L)'
;MNLQDLKNKKPEELLKQATKLEIENPSSLRKQDLMFAILKQIASDGEIITGSGVIEIMQDGFGFLRSSEANYLPGPDDIYISPSQIKKFSLRTGNIVEGEIRAPKQGERYFAITKINKINEEKTDFIKHRVNFEDLTPLYPESRFKLEQEKPMPDLTERIIDIIAPLGKGQRQLIVAQPFTGKTIIMQKIANAITINHPDTKLIVLLIDERPEEVTDMKRSVKGEVISSTFDEPAQRHVQVAEMVIEKAKRLVEYKHDVVILLDSITRLGRAYNTVIPSSGKVLTGGVDANALQRPKRFFGAARNVENGGSLTIISTALIETGSRMDEVIFEEFKGTGNSEMMLDRKLSQKRTYPAFDIAKSGT
;
A
#
# COMPACT_ATOMS: atom_id res chain seq x y z
N MET A 1 4.74 4.78 26.45
CA MET A 1 5.78 4.70 25.39
C MET A 1 5.26 3.94 24.16
N ASN A 2 5.59 4.33 22.91
CA ASN A 2 5.12 3.65 21.69
C ASN A 2 6.15 2.61 21.20
N LEU A 3 5.69 1.41 20.85
CA LEU A 3 6.51 0.35 20.24
C LEU A 3 7.22 0.83 18.96
N GLN A 4 6.55 1.66 18.16
CA GLN A 4 7.10 2.18 16.90
C GLN A 4 8.35 3.04 17.14
N ASP A 5 8.37 3.80 18.23
CA ASP A 5 9.51 4.64 18.59
C ASP A 5 10.76 3.79 18.89
N LEU A 6 10.59 2.59 19.45
CA LEU A 6 11.69 1.65 19.66
C LEU A 6 12.16 1.00 18.36
N LYS A 7 11.24 0.67 17.44
CA LYS A 7 11.59 0.06 16.15
C LYS A 7 12.48 0.98 15.31
N ASN A 8 12.18 2.28 15.35
CA ASN A 8 12.89 3.31 14.59
C ASN A 8 14.26 3.70 15.17
N LYS A 9 14.57 3.32 16.42
CA LYS A 9 15.89 3.54 17.01
C LYS A 9 16.97 2.66 16.38
N LYS A 10 18.17 3.21 16.30
CA LYS A 10 19.36 2.46 15.87
C LYS A 10 19.74 1.43 16.95
N PRO A 11 20.39 0.30 16.59
CA PRO A 11 20.82 -0.70 17.57
C PRO A 11 21.67 -0.12 18.72
N GLU A 12 22.54 0.85 18.42
CA GLU A 12 23.37 1.53 19.41
C GLU A 12 22.53 2.33 20.44
N GLU A 13 21.44 2.96 20.00
CA GLU A 13 20.55 3.71 20.87
C GLU A 13 19.71 2.77 21.76
N LEU A 14 19.29 1.63 21.19
CA LEU A 14 18.61 0.58 21.95
C LEU A 14 19.54 -0.02 23.01
N LEU A 15 20.81 -0.26 22.69
CA LEU A 15 21.80 -0.75 23.65
C LEU A 15 22.02 0.26 24.78
N LYS A 16 22.21 1.55 24.47
CA LYS A 16 22.31 2.62 25.48
C LYS A 16 21.09 2.67 26.38
N GLN A 17 19.89 2.54 25.81
CA GLN A 17 18.65 2.53 26.58
C GLN A 17 18.54 1.28 27.46
N ALA A 18 18.93 0.11 26.96
CA ALA A 18 18.93 -1.13 27.73
C ALA A 18 19.92 -1.10 28.89
N THR A 19 21.12 -0.55 28.69
CA THR A 19 22.10 -0.35 29.76
C THR A 19 21.59 0.63 30.82
N LYS A 20 20.90 1.71 30.41
CA LYS A 20 20.28 2.66 31.34
C LYS A 20 19.16 2.03 32.18
N LEU A 21 18.48 1.03 31.64
CA LEU A 21 17.43 0.26 32.31
C LEU A 21 17.98 -0.96 33.07
N GLU A 22 19.30 -1.06 33.24
CA GLU A 22 19.98 -2.13 33.98
C GLU A 22 19.66 -3.56 33.49
N ILE A 23 19.38 -3.70 32.19
CA ILE A 23 19.11 -5.00 31.57
C ILE A 23 20.41 -5.81 31.51
N GLU A 24 20.37 -7.07 31.94
CA GLU A 24 21.53 -7.96 31.93
C GLU A 24 21.98 -8.31 30.50
N ASN A 25 23.29 -8.20 30.24
CA ASN A 25 23.95 -8.59 28.98
C ASN A 25 23.22 -8.12 27.69
N PRO A 26 22.91 -6.82 27.54
CA PRO A 26 22.10 -6.35 26.41
C PRO A 26 22.81 -6.53 25.07
N SER A 27 24.15 -6.59 25.07
CA SER A 27 24.99 -6.76 23.88
C SER A 27 24.90 -8.16 23.25
N SER A 28 24.46 -9.19 23.98
CA SER A 28 24.30 -10.55 23.44
C SER A 28 22.91 -10.78 22.84
N LEU A 29 21.97 -9.88 23.10
CA LEU A 29 20.59 -9.97 22.64
C LEU A 29 20.45 -9.50 21.18
N ARG A 30 19.60 -10.18 20.42
CA ARG A 30 19.17 -9.66 19.11
C ARG A 30 18.32 -8.42 19.32
N LYS A 31 18.19 -7.57 18.28
CA LYS A 31 17.38 -6.33 18.34
C LYS A 31 15.98 -6.57 18.94
N GLN A 32 15.33 -7.69 18.58
CA GLN A 32 14.01 -8.05 19.09
C GLN A 32 14.00 -8.40 20.58
N ASP A 33 14.92 -9.26 21.02
CA ASP A 33 15.04 -9.64 22.43
C ASP A 33 15.40 -8.43 23.29
N LEU A 34 16.21 -7.52 22.73
CA LEU A 34 16.55 -6.24 23.36
C LEU A 34 15.34 -5.32 23.51
N MET A 35 14.53 -5.15 22.44
CA MET A 35 13.28 -4.40 22.52
C MET A 35 12.30 -5.03 23.53
N PHE A 36 12.19 -6.36 23.54
CA PHE A 36 11.35 -7.08 24.50
C PHE A 36 11.81 -6.82 25.95
N ALA A 37 13.11 -6.91 26.22
CA ALA A 37 13.65 -6.66 27.55
C ALA A 37 13.42 -5.20 27.99
N ILE A 38 13.64 -4.23 27.10
CA ILE A 38 13.36 -2.80 27.34
C ILE A 38 11.89 -2.58 27.69
N LEU A 39 10.98 -3.13 26.90
CA LEU A 39 9.54 -2.99 27.12
C LEU A 39 9.08 -3.69 28.40
N LYS A 40 9.65 -4.86 28.72
CA LYS A 40 9.33 -5.57 29.96
C LYS A 40 9.71 -4.76 31.19
N GLN A 41 10.87 -4.10 31.17
CA GLN A 41 11.30 -3.24 32.26
C GLN A 41 10.37 -2.03 32.39
N ILE A 42 10.11 -1.33 31.29
CA ILE A 42 9.22 -0.15 31.26
C ILE A 42 7.79 -0.50 31.73
N ALA A 43 7.26 -1.66 31.34
CA ALA A 43 5.97 -2.13 31.80
C ALA A 43 5.96 -2.43 33.32
N SER A 44 7.08 -2.92 33.86
CA SER A 44 7.23 -3.21 35.29
C SER A 44 7.25 -1.91 36.12
N ASP A 45 7.75 -0.82 35.54
CA ASP A 45 7.74 0.52 36.13
C ASP A 45 6.35 1.19 36.07
N GLY A 46 5.32 0.49 35.54
CA GLY A 46 3.94 0.94 35.50
C GLY A 46 3.58 1.80 34.28
N GLU A 47 4.49 1.96 33.32
CA GLU A 47 4.20 2.69 32.10
C GLU A 47 3.33 1.88 31.12
N ILE A 48 2.34 2.55 30.52
CA ILE A 48 1.52 1.98 29.46
C ILE A 48 2.30 1.99 28.15
N ILE A 49 2.40 0.83 27.53
CA ILE A 49 3.00 0.66 26.21
C ILE A 49 1.88 0.65 25.18
N THR A 50 2.05 1.44 24.12
CA THR A 50 1.14 1.44 22.97
C THR A 50 1.79 0.85 21.74
N GLY A 51 0.97 0.27 20.86
CA GLY A 51 1.39 -0.25 19.58
C GLY A 51 0.32 -0.02 18.53
N SER A 52 0.75 0.02 17.27
CA SER A 52 -0.12 0.21 16.12
C SER A 52 0.28 -0.70 14.97
N GLY A 53 -0.68 -1.06 14.12
CA GLY A 53 -0.40 -1.72 12.85
C GLY A 53 -1.69 -2.04 12.10
N VAL A 54 -1.53 -2.66 10.94
CA VAL A 54 -2.66 -3.07 10.09
C VAL A 54 -2.99 -4.53 10.38
N ILE A 55 -4.23 -4.81 10.75
CA ILE A 55 -4.63 -6.19 11.08
C ILE A 55 -4.67 -7.07 9.84
N GLU A 56 -4.04 -8.23 9.94
CA GLU A 56 -4.25 -9.39 9.08
C GLU A 56 -4.95 -10.48 9.91
N ILE A 57 -6.17 -10.86 9.52
CA ILE A 57 -6.92 -11.93 10.19
C ILE A 57 -6.55 -13.26 9.53
N MET A 58 -6.12 -14.22 10.34
CA MET A 58 -5.75 -15.57 9.92
C MET A 58 -7.00 -16.45 9.75
N GLN A 59 -6.86 -17.58 9.06
CA GLN A 59 -7.97 -18.53 8.85
C GLN A 59 -8.58 -19.05 10.16
N ASP A 60 -7.76 -19.20 11.19
CA ASP A 60 -8.20 -19.66 12.53
C ASP A 60 -8.90 -18.55 13.35
N GLY A 61 -9.09 -17.36 12.78
CA GLY A 61 -9.89 -16.27 13.36
C GLY A 61 -9.17 -15.36 14.35
N PHE A 62 -7.91 -15.65 14.71
CA PHE A 62 -7.03 -14.67 15.37
C PHE A 62 -6.36 -13.76 14.34
N GLY A 63 -5.73 -12.69 14.77
CA GLY A 63 -5.06 -11.76 13.86
C GLY A 63 -3.74 -11.22 14.38
N PHE A 64 -2.97 -10.62 13.47
CA PHE A 64 -1.72 -9.92 13.78
C PHE A 64 -1.77 -8.51 13.22
N LEU A 65 -1.29 -7.54 14.02
CA LEU A 65 -1.01 -6.20 13.52
C LEU A 65 0.36 -6.21 12.84
N ARG A 66 0.34 -6.10 11.52
CA ARG A 66 1.53 -6.03 10.68
C ARG A 66 2.04 -4.59 10.59
N SER A 67 3.36 -4.43 10.58
CA SER A 67 4.00 -3.12 10.40
C SER A 67 4.10 -2.74 8.92
N SER A 68 3.79 -1.49 8.60
CA SER A 68 4.03 -0.91 7.26
C SER A 68 5.52 -0.80 6.94
N GLU A 69 6.38 -0.57 7.94
CA GLU A 69 7.84 -0.50 7.80
C GLU A 69 8.44 -1.83 7.31
N ALA A 70 7.81 -2.94 7.71
CA ALA A 70 8.16 -4.29 7.26
C ALA A 70 7.43 -4.69 5.97
N ASN A 71 6.80 -3.74 5.26
CA ASN A 71 5.94 -3.99 4.08
C ASN A 71 4.81 -4.99 4.36
N TYR A 72 4.31 -5.06 5.61
CA TYR A 72 3.35 -6.07 6.05
C TYR A 72 3.87 -7.52 6.00
N LEU A 73 5.20 -7.72 6.12
CA LEU A 73 5.77 -9.04 6.35
C LEU A 73 5.38 -9.55 7.74
N PRO A 74 5.13 -10.86 7.89
CA PRO A 74 5.09 -11.49 9.20
C PRO A 74 6.41 -11.27 9.94
N GLY A 75 6.31 -10.59 11.08
CA GLY A 75 7.43 -10.24 11.95
C GLY A 75 7.29 -10.88 13.33
N PRO A 76 8.40 -11.22 14.01
CA PRO A 76 8.37 -11.62 15.42
C PRO A 76 7.86 -10.51 16.34
N ASP A 77 7.92 -9.26 15.89
CA ASP A 77 7.49 -8.04 16.56
C ASP A 77 6.06 -7.61 16.18
N ASP A 78 5.29 -8.52 15.58
CA ASP A 78 3.86 -8.33 15.33
C ASP A 78 3.04 -8.44 16.62
N ILE A 79 1.92 -7.72 16.64
CA ILE A 79 1.03 -7.67 17.80
C ILE A 79 -0.15 -8.61 17.56
N TYR A 80 -0.25 -9.65 18.37
CA TYR A 80 -1.36 -10.57 18.42
C TYR A 80 -2.66 -9.88 18.85
N ILE A 81 -3.74 -10.20 18.15
CA ILE A 81 -5.11 -9.85 18.49
C ILE A 81 -5.95 -11.12 18.59
N SER A 82 -6.65 -11.26 19.71
CA SER A 82 -7.50 -12.41 19.97
C SER A 82 -8.79 -12.39 19.12
N PRO A 83 -9.37 -13.57 18.80
CA PRO A 83 -10.65 -13.66 18.11
C PRO A 83 -11.79 -12.91 18.83
N SER A 84 -11.76 -12.87 20.17
CA SER A 84 -12.76 -12.16 20.97
C SER A 84 -12.69 -10.65 20.78
N GLN A 85 -11.48 -10.07 20.68
CA GLN A 85 -11.29 -8.66 20.37
C GLN A 85 -11.71 -8.34 18.93
N ILE A 86 -11.33 -9.19 17.97
CA ILE A 86 -11.76 -9.07 16.56
C ILE A 86 -13.29 -9.03 16.47
N LYS A 87 -13.96 -9.97 17.13
CA LYS A 87 -15.43 -10.03 17.15
C LYS A 87 -16.05 -8.82 17.85
N LYS A 88 -15.53 -8.43 19.02
CA LYS A 88 -16.04 -7.32 19.83
C LYS A 88 -16.02 -5.99 19.07
N PHE A 89 -14.93 -5.72 18.36
CA PHE A 89 -14.76 -4.48 17.59
C PHE A 89 -15.10 -4.64 16.10
N SER A 90 -15.65 -5.79 15.70
CA SER A 90 -15.94 -6.13 14.31
C SER A 90 -14.75 -5.84 13.37
N LEU A 91 -13.54 -6.18 13.78
CA LEU A 91 -12.34 -5.92 12.98
C LEU A 91 -12.36 -6.76 11.71
N ARG A 92 -11.81 -6.20 10.63
CA ARG A 92 -11.56 -6.87 9.36
C ARG A 92 -10.12 -6.63 8.94
N THR A 93 -9.57 -7.55 8.15
CA THR A 93 -8.27 -7.36 7.51
C THR A 93 -8.20 -5.98 6.84
N GLY A 94 -7.08 -5.29 7.05
CA GLY A 94 -6.87 -3.92 6.60
C GLY A 94 -7.19 -2.83 7.62
N ASN A 95 -7.90 -3.13 8.73
CA ASN A 95 -8.11 -2.10 9.76
C ASN A 95 -6.77 -1.70 10.40
N ILE A 96 -6.50 -0.40 10.48
CA ILE A 96 -5.42 0.16 11.29
C ILE A 96 -5.91 0.15 12.73
N VAL A 97 -5.19 -0.54 13.61
CA VAL A 97 -5.55 -0.63 15.02
C VAL A 97 -4.44 -0.01 15.84
N GLU A 98 -4.80 0.86 16.76
CA GLU A 98 -3.90 1.44 17.76
C GLU A 98 -4.44 1.15 19.15
N GLY A 99 -3.56 0.70 20.04
CA GLY A 99 -3.97 0.31 21.38
C GLY A 99 -2.82 0.08 22.34
N GLU A 100 -3.20 -0.18 23.58
CA GLU A 100 -2.29 -0.61 24.63
C GLU A 100 -1.88 -2.06 24.38
N ILE A 101 -0.59 -2.35 24.53
CA ILE A 101 -0.02 -3.67 24.30
C ILE A 101 0.71 -4.16 25.55
N ARG A 102 0.85 -5.47 25.65
CA ARG A 102 1.68 -6.13 26.65
C ARG A 102 2.71 -7.04 26.00
N ALA A 103 3.82 -7.22 26.70
CA ALA A 103 4.83 -8.21 26.35
C ALA A 103 4.26 -9.65 26.46
N PRO A 104 4.78 -10.61 25.66
CA PRO A 104 4.42 -12.02 25.79
C PRO A 104 4.73 -12.56 27.19
N LYS A 105 3.80 -13.37 27.72
CA LYS A 105 3.99 -14.17 28.93
C LYS A 105 4.78 -15.45 28.62
N GLN A 106 5.12 -16.21 29.67
CA GLN A 106 5.81 -17.49 29.53
C GLN A 106 5.02 -18.43 28.59
N GLY A 107 5.65 -18.85 27.49
CA GLY A 107 5.03 -19.68 26.44
C GLY A 107 4.39 -18.90 25.28
N GLU A 108 4.23 -17.58 25.39
CA GLU A 108 3.78 -16.71 24.29
C GLU A 108 4.99 -16.20 23.49
N ARG A 109 4.82 -15.97 22.19
CA ARG A 109 5.88 -15.48 21.29
C ARG A 109 5.72 -14.03 20.84
N TYR A 110 4.50 -13.49 20.89
CA TYR A 110 4.16 -12.20 20.31
C TYR A 110 3.66 -11.22 21.38
N PHE A 111 3.83 -9.92 21.10
CA PHE A 111 3.11 -8.89 21.86
C PHE A 111 1.61 -9.10 21.70
N ALA A 112 0.82 -8.76 22.72
CA ALA A 112 -0.63 -8.90 22.64
C ALA A 112 -1.31 -7.57 22.92
N ILE A 113 -2.34 -7.24 22.15
CA ILE A 113 -3.16 -6.05 22.42
C ILE A 113 -4.02 -6.30 23.67
N THR A 114 -3.99 -5.38 24.63
CA THR A 114 -4.82 -5.46 25.84
C THR A 114 -6.09 -4.64 25.67
N LYS A 115 -5.95 -3.44 25.10
CA LYS A 115 -7.05 -2.49 24.92
C LYS A 115 -6.87 -1.73 23.60
N ILE A 116 -7.92 -1.69 22.81
CA ILE A 116 -7.95 -0.93 21.55
C ILE A 116 -8.44 0.48 21.84
N ASN A 117 -7.67 1.47 21.43
CA ASN A 117 -7.96 2.89 21.66
C ASN A 117 -8.54 3.54 20.40
N LYS A 118 -7.98 3.23 19.23
CA LYS A 118 -8.42 3.77 17.94
C LYS A 118 -8.43 2.71 16.85
N ILE A 119 -9.31 2.90 15.87
CA ILE A 119 -9.42 2.09 14.67
C ILE A 119 -9.54 3.02 13.47
N ASN A 120 -8.64 2.87 12.49
CA ASN A 120 -8.53 3.76 11.33
C ASN A 120 -8.48 5.23 11.71
N GLU A 121 -7.61 5.58 12.68
CA GLU A 121 -7.42 6.95 13.20
C GLU A 121 -8.61 7.51 14.01
N GLU A 122 -9.75 6.83 14.02
CA GLU A 122 -10.98 7.23 14.71
C GLU A 122 -11.19 6.48 16.03
N LYS A 123 -12.08 7.04 16.87
CA LYS A 123 -12.52 6.37 18.11
C LYS A 123 -13.33 5.11 17.79
N THR A 124 -13.24 4.12 18.68
CA THR A 124 -13.89 2.80 18.50
C THR A 124 -15.40 2.85 18.30
N ASP A 125 -16.07 3.91 18.75
CA ASP A 125 -17.52 4.07 18.62
C ASP A 125 -17.98 4.28 17.17
N PHE A 126 -17.10 4.81 16.30
CA PHE A 126 -17.41 5.07 14.90
C PHE A 126 -17.76 3.79 14.12
N ILE A 127 -17.24 2.63 14.56
CA ILE A 127 -17.49 1.33 13.93
C ILE A 127 -18.99 1.02 13.80
N LYS A 128 -19.82 1.47 14.75
CA LYS A 128 -21.26 1.17 14.75
C LYS A 128 -22.01 1.80 13.58
N HIS A 129 -21.44 2.83 12.95
CA HIS A 129 -22.07 3.60 11.89
C HIS A 129 -21.42 3.41 10.52
N ARG A 130 -20.42 2.53 10.40
CA ARG A 130 -19.73 2.30 9.13
C ARG A 130 -20.57 1.42 8.20
N VAL A 131 -20.52 1.75 6.91
CA VAL A 131 -21.08 0.94 5.83
C VAL A 131 -19.92 0.17 5.19
N ASN A 132 -20.16 -1.07 4.73
CA ASN A 132 -19.10 -1.85 4.08
C ASN A 132 -18.75 -1.22 2.74
N PHE A 133 -17.47 -1.30 2.35
CA PHE A 133 -17.02 -0.79 1.05
C PHE A 133 -17.84 -1.32 -0.14
N GLU A 134 -18.26 -2.58 -0.08
CA GLU A 134 -19.06 -3.22 -1.13
C GLU A 134 -20.49 -2.68 -1.24
N ASP A 135 -21.05 -2.15 -0.14
CA ASP A 135 -22.41 -1.61 -0.06
C ASP A 135 -22.46 -0.10 -0.39
N LEU A 136 -21.31 0.53 -0.55
CA LEU A 136 -21.19 1.95 -0.89
C LEU A 136 -21.52 2.20 -2.37
N THR A 137 -22.39 3.17 -2.63
CA THR A 137 -22.78 3.58 -3.98
C THR A 137 -21.59 4.14 -4.78
N PRO A 138 -21.16 3.50 -5.88
CA PRO A 138 -20.10 4.01 -6.72
C PRO A 138 -20.59 5.16 -7.61
N LEU A 139 -19.80 6.22 -7.69
CA LEU A 139 -20.03 7.36 -8.59
C LEU A 139 -18.82 7.56 -9.52
N TYR A 140 -19.02 8.36 -10.56
CA TYR A 140 -17.89 8.94 -11.29
C TYR A 140 -17.14 9.93 -10.40
N PRO A 141 -15.84 10.18 -10.65
CA PRO A 141 -15.09 11.23 -9.95
C PRO A 141 -15.69 12.62 -10.19
N GLU A 142 -16.11 13.28 -9.11
CA GLU A 142 -16.70 14.63 -9.16
C GLU A 142 -15.73 15.72 -8.70
N SER A 143 -14.72 15.33 -7.93
CA SER A 143 -13.66 16.23 -7.45
C SER A 143 -12.34 15.89 -8.13
N ARG A 144 -11.60 16.91 -8.55
CA ARG A 144 -10.35 16.76 -9.28
C ARG A 144 -9.13 16.83 -8.35
N PHE A 145 -8.13 15.99 -8.59
CA PHE A 145 -6.76 16.20 -8.12
C PHE A 145 -6.06 17.19 -9.06
N LYS A 146 -5.93 18.44 -8.64
CA LYS A 146 -5.04 19.40 -9.31
C LYS A 146 -3.59 19.01 -9.05
N LEU A 147 -2.81 18.74 -10.10
CA LEU A 147 -1.41 18.34 -9.99
C LEU A 147 -0.46 19.53 -10.18
N GLU A 148 -0.84 20.49 -11.00
CA GLU A 148 -0.08 21.72 -11.23
C GLU A 148 0.19 22.43 -9.89
N GLN A 149 1.46 22.75 -9.66
CA GLN A 149 1.92 23.47 -8.47
C GLN A 149 1.68 24.97 -8.63
N GLU A 150 1.38 25.68 -7.54
CA GLU A 150 1.14 27.13 -7.60
C GLU A 150 2.34 27.92 -8.11
N LYS A 151 3.55 27.46 -7.80
CA LYS A 151 4.79 28.09 -8.27
C LYS A 151 5.20 27.50 -9.62
N PRO A 152 5.46 28.32 -10.66
CA PRO A 152 5.97 27.85 -11.92
C PRO A 152 7.27 27.07 -11.72
N MET A 153 7.30 25.82 -12.19
CA MET A 153 8.50 25.00 -12.21
C MET A 153 9.03 24.90 -13.64
N PRO A 154 10.35 24.72 -13.84
CA PRO A 154 10.91 24.45 -15.17
C PRO A 154 10.35 23.16 -15.80
N ASP A 155 9.98 22.20 -14.96
CA ASP A 155 9.29 20.98 -15.36
C ASP A 155 7.77 21.22 -15.41
N LEU A 156 7.17 20.92 -16.56
CA LEU A 156 5.76 21.15 -16.85
C LEU A 156 4.93 19.85 -16.81
N THR A 157 5.51 18.75 -16.34
CA THR A 157 4.88 17.42 -16.37
C THR A 157 3.51 17.42 -15.71
N GLU A 158 3.39 17.94 -14.49
CA GLU A 158 2.13 17.97 -13.74
C GLU A 158 1.04 18.78 -14.47
N ARG A 159 1.42 19.93 -15.03
CA ARG A 159 0.53 20.80 -15.79
C ARG A 159 0.05 20.14 -17.08
N ILE A 160 0.94 19.42 -17.78
CA ILE A 160 0.57 18.71 -19.01
C ILE A 160 -0.42 17.60 -18.68
N ILE A 161 -0.19 16.81 -17.62
CA ILE A 161 -1.13 15.78 -17.16
C ILE A 161 -2.51 16.39 -16.89
N ASP A 162 -2.53 17.51 -16.17
CA ASP A 162 -3.75 18.25 -15.86
C ASP A 162 -4.56 18.70 -17.10
N ILE A 163 -3.92 18.82 -18.27
CA ILE A 163 -4.58 19.22 -19.51
C ILE A 163 -5.02 17.99 -20.32
N ILE A 164 -4.17 16.96 -20.42
CA ILE A 164 -4.40 15.85 -21.37
C ILE A 164 -5.15 14.67 -20.76
N ALA A 165 -5.03 14.46 -19.44
CA ALA A 165 -5.61 13.33 -18.73
C ALA A 165 -5.88 13.73 -17.27
N PRO A 166 -6.89 14.59 -17.01
CA PRO A 166 -7.17 15.11 -15.68
C PRO A 166 -7.51 13.99 -14.70
N LEU A 167 -6.90 14.03 -13.51
CA LEU A 167 -7.08 13.00 -12.49
C LEU A 167 -8.21 13.36 -11.51
N GLY A 168 -9.19 12.47 -11.33
CA GLY A 168 -10.28 12.62 -10.36
C GLY A 168 -10.09 11.79 -9.07
N LYS A 169 -10.75 12.22 -7.99
CA LYS A 169 -10.94 11.44 -6.77
C LYS A 169 -11.83 10.24 -7.06
N GLY A 170 -11.24 9.05 -7.06
CA GLY A 170 -11.90 7.79 -7.45
C GLY A 170 -11.51 7.26 -8.83
N GLN A 171 -10.55 7.89 -9.52
CA GLN A 171 -10.14 7.50 -10.87
C GLN A 171 -9.45 6.13 -10.92
N ARG A 172 -9.64 5.41 -12.03
CA ARG A 172 -8.86 4.22 -12.44
C ARG A 172 -7.97 4.57 -13.62
N GLN A 173 -6.78 5.06 -13.31
CA GLN A 173 -5.82 5.54 -14.31
C GLN A 173 -4.79 4.45 -14.67
N LEU A 174 -4.57 4.26 -15.96
CA LEU A 174 -3.41 3.53 -16.48
C LEU A 174 -2.38 4.51 -17.05
N ILE A 175 -1.12 4.37 -16.63
CA ILE A 175 0.05 4.97 -17.28
C ILE A 175 0.65 3.90 -18.19
N VAL A 176 0.31 3.97 -19.46
CA VAL A 176 0.67 2.97 -20.46
C VAL A 176 2.05 3.31 -21.01
N ALA A 177 3.02 2.44 -20.78
CA ALA A 177 4.42 2.77 -20.99
C ALA A 177 5.22 1.58 -21.54
N GLN A 178 6.05 1.82 -22.55
CA GLN A 178 7.13 0.89 -22.88
C GLN A 178 8.25 1.00 -21.83
N PRO A 179 9.13 -0.01 -21.70
CA PRO A 179 10.35 0.11 -20.89
C PRO A 179 11.17 1.35 -21.26
N PHE A 180 11.75 2.01 -20.25
CA PHE A 180 12.63 3.19 -20.41
C PHE A 180 11.97 4.45 -21.01
N THR A 181 10.69 4.69 -20.72
CA THR A 181 9.94 5.88 -21.19
C THR A 181 9.73 6.96 -20.12
N GLY A 182 10.20 6.73 -18.88
CA GLY A 182 10.08 7.69 -17.78
C GLY A 182 8.90 7.47 -16.83
N LYS A 183 8.28 6.28 -16.84
CA LYS A 183 7.14 5.91 -15.97
C LYS A 183 7.36 6.28 -14.49
N THR A 184 8.56 5.99 -13.96
CA THR A 184 8.89 6.17 -12.55
C THR A 184 8.91 7.64 -12.16
N ILE A 185 9.50 8.49 -13.02
CA ILE A 185 9.56 9.94 -12.81
C ILE A 185 8.14 10.54 -12.82
N ILE A 186 7.31 10.14 -13.78
CA ILE A 186 5.92 10.60 -13.85
C ILE A 186 5.16 10.19 -12.59
N MET A 187 5.32 8.94 -12.12
CA MET A 187 4.67 8.47 -10.90
C MET A 187 5.13 9.25 -9.66
N GLN A 188 6.43 9.53 -9.52
CA GLN A 188 6.97 10.38 -8.44
C GLN A 188 6.40 11.80 -8.48
N LYS A 189 6.27 12.38 -9.67
CA LYS A 189 5.71 13.72 -9.88
C LYS A 189 4.25 13.79 -9.45
N ILE A 190 3.44 12.80 -9.86
CA ILE A 190 2.05 12.67 -9.42
C ILE A 190 1.97 12.53 -7.90
N ALA A 191 2.81 11.67 -7.30
CA ALA A 191 2.86 11.44 -5.86
C ALA A 191 3.14 12.73 -5.07
N ASN A 192 4.19 13.44 -5.47
CA ASN A 192 4.60 14.70 -4.83
C ASN A 192 3.54 15.80 -5.05
N ALA A 193 2.94 15.88 -6.23
CA ALA A 193 1.88 16.83 -6.50
C ALA A 193 0.64 16.61 -5.63
N ILE A 194 0.20 15.35 -5.48
CA ILE A 194 -0.94 14.99 -4.63
C ILE A 194 -0.64 15.34 -3.16
N THR A 195 0.55 15.01 -2.67
CA THR A 195 0.91 15.26 -1.26
C THR A 195 1.05 16.74 -0.92
N ILE A 196 1.43 17.58 -1.89
CA ILE A 196 1.52 19.03 -1.71
C ILE A 196 0.14 19.69 -1.84
N ASN A 197 -0.60 19.36 -2.90
CA ASN A 197 -1.85 20.06 -3.22
C ASN A 197 -3.07 19.50 -2.47
N HIS A 198 -3.01 18.24 -2.02
CA HIS A 198 -4.12 17.53 -1.36
C HIS A 198 -3.62 16.78 -0.12
N PRO A 199 -3.11 17.50 0.91
CA PRO A 199 -2.41 16.90 2.06
C PRO A 199 -3.27 15.94 2.90
N ASP A 200 -4.60 16.07 2.84
CA ASP A 200 -5.53 15.17 3.54
C ASP A 200 -5.67 13.80 2.86
N THR A 201 -5.17 13.65 1.63
CA THR A 201 -5.22 12.40 0.86
C THR A 201 -4.20 11.41 1.38
N LYS A 202 -4.64 10.19 1.68
CA LYS A 202 -3.77 9.09 2.08
C LYS A 202 -3.10 8.47 0.86
N LEU A 203 -1.82 8.80 0.66
CA LEU A 203 -1.01 8.27 -0.45
C LEU A 203 -0.28 6.98 -0.06
N ILE A 204 -0.52 5.92 -0.82
CA ILE A 204 0.18 4.64 -0.73
C ILE A 204 0.88 4.37 -2.07
N VAL A 205 2.18 4.13 -2.06
CA VAL A 205 2.94 3.66 -3.22
C VAL A 205 3.20 2.17 -3.05
N LEU A 206 2.67 1.36 -3.97
CA LEU A 206 2.81 -0.09 -3.98
C LEU A 206 3.72 -0.52 -5.13
N LEU A 207 4.90 -1.04 -4.78
CA LEU A 207 5.90 -1.52 -5.73
C LEU A 207 5.93 -3.05 -5.72
N ILE A 208 5.67 -3.68 -6.85
CA ILE A 208 5.57 -5.14 -6.99
C ILE A 208 6.59 -5.62 -8.01
N ASP A 209 7.40 -6.60 -7.61
CA ASP A 209 8.39 -7.26 -8.48
C ASP A 209 9.34 -6.24 -9.14
N GLU A 210 9.72 -5.22 -8.36
CA GLU A 210 10.62 -4.15 -8.81
C GLU A 210 11.98 -4.24 -8.12
N ARG A 211 12.97 -3.52 -8.67
CA ARG A 211 14.35 -3.61 -8.20
C ARG A 211 14.57 -2.89 -6.87
N PRO A 212 15.43 -3.42 -5.97
CA PRO A 212 15.71 -2.80 -4.67
C PRO A 212 16.18 -1.33 -4.74
N GLU A 213 16.97 -0.99 -5.75
CA GLU A 213 17.45 0.39 -5.97
C GLU A 213 16.31 1.34 -6.36
N GLU A 214 15.34 0.88 -7.17
CA GLU A 214 14.16 1.66 -7.56
C GLU A 214 13.21 1.85 -6.37
N VAL A 215 13.06 0.83 -5.53
CA VAL A 215 12.32 0.92 -4.26
C VAL A 215 12.96 1.97 -3.34
N THR A 216 14.28 1.96 -3.23
CA THR A 216 15.02 2.90 -2.37
C THR A 216 14.88 4.33 -2.88
N ASP A 217 14.96 4.55 -4.19
CA ASP A 217 14.75 5.85 -4.82
C ASP A 217 13.33 6.37 -4.52
N MET A 218 12.30 5.56 -4.74
CA MET A 218 10.91 5.92 -4.46
C MET A 218 10.69 6.31 -2.98
N LYS A 219 11.27 5.54 -2.05
CA LYS A 219 11.20 5.83 -0.60
C LYS A 219 11.82 7.16 -0.21
N ARG A 220 12.85 7.61 -0.93
CA ARG A 220 13.53 8.89 -0.66
C ARG A 220 12.87 10.07 -1.36
N SER A 221 12.22 9.81 -2.50
CA SER A 221 11.69 10.85 -3.39
C SER A 221 10.23 11.20 -3.14
N VAL A 222 9.46 10.33 -2.47
CA VAL A 222 8.02 10.52 -2.25
C VAL A 222 7.69 10.61 -0.76
N LYS A 223 6.87 11.60 -0.40
CA LYS A 223 6.29 11.73 0.94
C LYS A 223 5.00 10.93 1.04
N GLY A 224 5.10 9.67 1.42
CA GLY A 224 3.93 8.83 1.59
C GLY A 224 4.31 7.46 2.12
N GLU A 225 3.32 6.58 2.24
CA GLU A 225 3.58 5.21 2.64
C GLU A 225 4.05 4.40 1.43
N VAL A 226 5.31 3.98 1.42
CA VAL A 226 5.88 3.18 0.33
C VAL A 226 6.01 1.72 0.77
N ILE A 227 5.15 0.88 0.21
CA ILE A 227 5.09 -0.56 0.44
C ILE A 227 5.66 -1.29 -0.78
N SER A 228 6.59 -2.22 -0.55
CA SER A 228 7.27 -2.91 -1.64
C SER A 228 7.40 -4.41 -1.41
N SER A 229 7.36 -5.17 -2.51
CA SER A 229 7.85 -6.54 -2.60
C SER A 229 8.78 -6.63 -3.80
N THR A 230 10.09 -6.78 -3.56
CA THR A 230 11.10 -6.82 -4.64
C THR A 230 11.03 -8.13 -5.42
N PHE A 231 11.70 -8.19 -6.57
CA PHE A 231 11.76 -9.41 -7.40
C PHE A 231 12.40 -10.63 -6.72
N ASP A 232 13.10 -10.44 -5.59
CA ASP A 232 13.67 -11.53 -4.79
C ASP A 232 12.59 -12.33 -4.04
N GLU A 233 11.40 -11.76 -3.88
CA GLU A 233 10.28 -12.35 -3.16
C GLU A 233 9.42 -13.26 -4.09
N PRO A 234 8.78 -14.31 -3.56
CA PRO A 234 7.94 -15.19 -4.36
C PRO A 234 6.62 -14.53 -4.81
N ALA A 235 6.00 -15.02 -5.88
CA ALA A 235 4.75 -14.48 -6.40
C ALA A 235 3.59 -14.46 -5.35
N GLN A 236 3.54 -15.46 -4.46
CA GLN A 236 2.59 -15.50 -3.35
C GLN A 236 2.72 -14.27 -2.45
N ARG A 237 3.95 -13.80 -2.25
CA ARG A 237 4.25 -12.63 -1.43
C ARG A 237 3.75 -11.36 -2.10
N HIS A 238 3.98 -11.19 -3.41
CA HIS A 238 3.45 -10.05 -4.16
C HIS A 238 1.92 -9.95 -4.03
N VAL A 239 1.23 -11.08 -4.19
CA VAL A 239 -0.23 -11.17 -4.04
C VAL A 239 -0.65 -10.80 -2.61
N GLN A 240 0.01 -11.35 -1.58
CA GLN A 240 -0.32 -11.06 -0.18
C GLN A 240 -0.18 -9.57 0.15
N VAL A 241 0.91 -8.92 -0.29
CA VAL A 241 1.12 -7.48 -0.06
C VAL A 241 0.02 -6.65 -0.71
N ALA A 242 -0.29 -6.95 -1.98
CA ALA A 242 -1.32 -6.23 -2.70
C ALA A 242 -2.69 -6.37 -2.03
N GLU A 243 -3.03 -7.57 -1.54
CA GLU A 243 -4.27 -7.81 -0.80
C GLU A 243 -4.32 -7.04 0.53
N MET A 244 -3.21 -7.00 1.28
CA MET A 244 -3.14 -6.18 2.50
C MET A 244 -3.32 -4.69 2.22
N VAL A 245 -2.68 -4.17 1.16
CA VAL A 245 -2.76 -2.77 0.76
C VAL A 245 -4.17 -2.39 0.31
N ILE A 246 -4.81 -3.21 -0.53
CA ILE A 246 -6.17 -2.89 -1.01
C ILE A 246 -7.19 -2.97 0.11
N GLU A 247 -7.09 -3.96 1.00
CA GLU A 247 -8.00 -4.06 2.14
C GLU A 247 -7.81 -2.87 3.09
N LYS A 248 -6.57 -2.45 3.36
CA LYS A 248 -6.31 -1.21 4.11
C LYS A 248 -6.96 0.01 3.45
N ALA A 249 -6.79 0.16 2.14
CA ALA A 249 -7.35 1.28 1.41
C ALA A 249 -8.88 1.30 1.48
N LYS A 250 -9.56 0.16 1.29
CA LYS A 250 -11.01 0.05 1.47
C LYS A 250 -11.45 0.43 2.87
N ARG A 251 -10.74 -0.06 3.90
CA ARG A 251 -11.03 0.29 5.31
C ARG A 251 -10.88 1.78 5.58
N LEU A 252 -9.95 2.48 4.93
CA LEU A 252 -9.81 3.94 5.04
C LEU A 252 -10.96 4.68 4.33
N VAL A 253 -11.40 4.21 3.16
CA VAL A 253 -12.53 4.82 2.43
C VAL A 253 -13.85 4.66 3.18
N GLU A 254 -14.06 3.52 3.85
CA GLU A 254 -15.21 3.31 4.76
C GLU A 254 -15.25 4.36 5.90
N TYR A 255 -14.10 4.96 6.24
CA TYR A 255 -13.94 6.03 7.22
C TYR A 255 -13.84 7.41 6.57
N LYS A 256 -14.31 7.53 5.33
CA LYS A 256 -14.42 8.77 4.56
C LYS A 256 -13.09 9.43 4.18
N HIS A 257 -12.00 8.67 4.19
CA HIS A 257 -10.73 9.16 3.66
C HIS A 257 -10.65 9.05 2.14
N ASP A 258 -10.02 10.03 1.50
CA ASP A 258 -9.54 9.92 0.14
C ASP A 258 -8.21 9.16 0.13
N VAL A 259 -8.14 8.07 -0.63
CA VAL A 259 -6.98 7.19 -0.71
C VAL A 259 -6.50 7.12 -2.15
N VAL A 260 -5.20 7.26 -2.36
CA VAL A 260 -4.54 7.08 -3.66
C VAL A 260 -3.54 5.95 -3.54
N ILE A 261 -3.67 4.94 -4.41
CA ILE A 261 -2.68 3.89 -4.59
C ILE A 261 -1.94 4.14 -5.92
N LEU A 262 -0.63 4.34 -5.83
CA LEU A 262 0.27 4.32 -6.99
C LEU A 262 0.87 2.92 -7.10
N LEU A 263 0.44 2.14 -8.11
CA LEU A 263 0.88 0.75 -8.30
C LEU A 263 1.86 0.65 -9.47
N ASP A 264 3.10 0.23 -9.18
CA ASP A 264 4.11 -0.12 -10.19
C ASP A 264 4.45 -1.62 -10.06
N SER A 265 3.87 -2.53 -10.86
CA SER A 265 2.92 -2.30 -11.97
C SER A 265 1.75 -3.29 -11.96
N ILE A 266 0.63 -2.93 -12.59
CA ILE A 266 -0.52 -3.85 -12.73
C ILE A 266 -0.16 -5.08 -13.59
N THR A 267 0.76 -4.91 -14.56
CA THR A 267 1.26 -6.00 -15.40
C THR A 267 1.99 -7.05 -14.56
N ARG A 268 2.93 -6.63 -13.71
CA ARG A 268 3.67 -7.53 -12.82
C ARG A 268 2.75 -8.18 -11.78
N LEU A 269 1.79 -7.43 -11.25
CA LEU A 269 0.77 -7.99 -10.35
C LEU A 269 -0.07 -9.08 -11.05
N GLY A 270 -0.52 -8.82 -12.29
CA GLY A 270 -1.24 -9.80 -13.11
C GLY A 270 -0.44 -11.09 -13.35
N ARG A 271 0.86 -10.98 -13.61
CA ARG A 271 1.78 -12.13 -13.70
C ARG A 271 1.82 -12.92 -12.40
N ALA A 272 1.98 -12.24 -11.25
CA ALA A 272 2.03 -12.89 -9.95
C ALA A 272 0.74 -13.69 -9.66
N TYR A 273 -0.44 -13.12 -9.94
CA TYR A 273 -1.71 -13.84 -9.79
C TYR A 273 -1.81 -15.06 -10.71
N ASN A 274 -1.34 -14.96 -11.96
CA ASN A 274 -1.31 -16.08 -12.89
C ASN A 274 -0.40 -17.23 -12.41
N THR A 275 0.72 -16.91 -11.76
CA THR A 275 1.62 -17.93 -11.18
C THR A 275 1.03 -18.61 -9.95
N VAL A 276 0.27 -17.87 -9.12
CA VAL A 276 -0.23 -18.37 -7.83
C VAL A 276 -1.53 -19.16 -7.97
N ILE A 277 -2.34 -18.89 -8.99
CA ILE A 277 -3.64 -19.55 -9.14
C ILE A 277 -3.48 -21.04 -9.49
N PRO A 278 -4.26 -21.95 -8.89
CA PRO A 278 -4.34 -23.33 -9.36
C PRO A 278 -4.83 -23.38 -10.81
N SER A 279 -4.24 -24.27 -11.62
CA SER A 279 -4.61 -24.42 -13.03
C SER A 279 -6.09 -24.77 -13.17
N SER A 280 -6.80 -24.00 -14.00
CA SER A 280 -8.21 -24.26 -14.35
C SER A 280 -8.37 -25.28 -15.48
N GLY A 281 -7.27 -25.71 -16.11
CA GLY A 281 -7.27 -26.50 -17.34
C GLY A 281 -7.62 -25.69 -18.60
N LYS A 282 -7.88 -24.38 -18.49
CA LYS A 282 -8.19 -23.48 -19.60
C LYS A 282 -7.17 -22.34 -19.66
N VAL A 283 -6.28 -22.41 -20.63
CA VAL A 283 -5.23 -21.41 -20.85
C VAL A 283 -5.59 -20.57 -22.06
N LEU A 284 -5.69 -19.25 -21.84
CA LEU A 284 -5.90 -18.25 -22.88
C LEU A 284 -4.61 -17.99 -23.66
N THR A 285 -4.72 -17.23 -24.75
CA THR A 285 -3.57 -16.75 -25.51
C THR A 285 -2.56 -16.07 -24.59
N GLY A 286 -1.26 -16.29 -24.83
CA GLY A 286 -0.20 -15.72 -24.00
C GLY A 286 0.10 -16.46 -22.70
N GLY A 287 -0.53 -17.63 -22.46
CA GLY A 287 -0.21 -18.45 -21.28
C GLY A 287 -0.90 -17.99 -19.99
N VAL A 288 -1.97 -17.20 -20.12
CA VAL A 288 -2.76 -16.69 -19.00
C VAL A 288 -3.90 -17.67 -18.70
N ASP A 289 -4.01 -18.13 -17.46
CA ASP A 289 -5.15 -18.94 -17.04
C ASP A 289 -6.45 -18.12 -17.09
N ALA A 290 -7.56 -18.73 -17.52
CA ALA A 290 -8.85 -18.05 -17.68
C ALA A 290 -9.35 -17.36 -16.40
N ASN A 291 -8.94 -17.84 -15.22
CA ASN A 291 -9.34 -17.26 -13.93
C ASN A 291 -8.27 -16.32 -13.34
N ALA A 292 -7.05 -16.29 -13.88
CA ALA A 292 -5.93 -15.55 -13.31
C ALA A 292 -6.21 -14.04 -13.15
N LEU A 293 -6.90 -13.45 -14.12
CA LEU A 293 -7.11 -12.00 -14.16
C LEU A 293 -8.32 -11.52 -13.37
N GLN A 294 -9.15 -12.41 -12.83
CA GLN A 294 -10.34 -12.01 -12.06
C GLN A 294 -9.98 -11.21 -10.80
N ARG A 295 -9.01 -11.67 -10.01
CA ARG A 295 -8.57 -10.99 -8.79
C ARG A 295 -7.86 -9.66 -9.07
N PRO A 296 -6.87 -9.59 -9.98
CA PRO A 296 -6.30 -8.33 -10.41
C PRO A 296 -7.33 -7.31 -10.94
N LYS A 297 -8.33 -7.76 -11.73
CA LYS A 297 -9.41 -6.88 -12.20
C LYS A 297 -10.26 -6.34 -11.05
N ARG A 298 -10.55 -7.17 -10.03
CA ARG A 298 -11.22 -6.72 -8.81
C ARG A 298 -10.38 -5.72 -8.02
N PHE A 299 -9.07 -5.92 -7.94
CA PHE A 299 -8.14 -4.97 -7.32
C PHE A 299 -8.22 -3.61 -8.02
N PHE A 300 -8.04 -3.57 -9.34
CA PHE A 300 -8.04 -2.30 -10.08
C PHE A 300 -9.45 -1.67 -10.15
N GLY A 301 -10.49 -2.49 -10.31
CA GLY A 301 -11.90 -2.09 -10.29
C GLY A 301 -12.45 -1.71 -8.90
N ALA A 302 -11.65 -1.87 -7.84
CA ALA A 302 -12.02 -1.35 -6.54
C ALA A 302 -12.03 0.18 -6.55
N ALA A 303 -11.16 0.83 -7.34
CA ALA A 303 -11.11 2.29 -7.43
C ALA A 303 -12.42 2.88 -7.97
N ARG A 304 -12.98 3.80 -7.18
CA ARG A 304 -14.26 4.45 -7.37
C ARG A 304 -14.37 5.69 -6.48
N ASN A 305 -15.16 6.65 -6.92
CA ASN A 305 -15.72 7.66 -6.03
C ASN A 305 -16.91 7.05 -5.28
N VAL A 306 -17.16 7.49 -4.05
CA VAL A 306 -18.27 6.97 -3.25
C VAL A 306 -19.18 8.10 -2.80
N GLU A 307 -20.48 7.91 -2.99
CA GLU A 307 -21.50 8.81 -2.46
C GLU A 307 -21.47 8.87 -0.92
N ASN A 308 -21.41 10.08 -0.34
CA ASN A 308 -21.34 10.32 1.11
C ASN A 308 -20.15 9.65 1.84
N GLY A 309 -19.13 9.24 1.08
CA GLY A 309 -17.91 8.59 1.56
C GLY A 309 -16.64 9.34 1.17
N GLY A 310 -15.51 8.63 1.24
CA GLY A 310 -14.25 9.06 0.64
C GLY A 310 -14.13 8.56 -0.80
N SER A 311 -12.91 8.50 -1.32
CA SER A 311 -12.66 7.96 -2.65
C SER A 311 -11.46 7.01 -2.65
N LEU A 312 -11.50 5.98 -3.51
CA LEU A 312 -10.35 5.15 -3.80
C LEU A 312 -9.88 5.42 -5.22
N THR A 313 -8.71 6.02 -5.35
CA THR A 313 -8.06 6.27 -6.64
C THR A 313 -6.92 5.27 -6.82
N ILE A 314 -6.86 4.60 -7.97
CA ILE A 314 -5.73 3.72 -8.30
C ILE A 314 -5.13 4.21 -9.62
N ILE A 315 -3.83 4.53 -9.55
CA ILE A 315 -3.03 4.91 -10.70
C ILE A 315 -1.97 3.83 -10.85
N SER A 316 -1.99 3.10 -11.96
CA SER A 316 -1.03 2.04 -12.18
C SER A 316 -0.30 2.17 -13.50
N THR A 317 0.97 1.79 -13.51
CA THR A 317 1.71 1.59 -14.74
C THR A 317 1.28 0.29 -15.40
N ALA A 318 1.15 0.31 -16.72
CA ALA A 318 0.93 -0.88 -17.54
C ALA A 318 2.03 -0.96 -18.60
N LEU A 319 2.73 -2.08 -18.64
CA LEU A 319 3.81 -2.30 -19.59
C LEU A 319 3.26 -2.80 -20.92
N ILE A 320 3.65 -2.15 -22.01
CA ILE A 320 3.37 -2.56 -23.39
C ILE A 320 4.66 -2.74 -24.19
N GLU A 321 4.58 -3.42 -25.33
CA GLU A 321 5.71 -3.67 -26.23
C GLU A 321 6.92 -4.33 -25.54
N THR A 322 6.66 -5.21 -24.57
CA THR A 322 7.71 -5.97 -23.85
C THR A 322 8.24 -7.15 -24.66
N GLY A 323 7.57 -7.50 -25.77
CA GLY A 323 7.82 -8.72 -26.53
C GLY A 323 7.13 -9.96 -25.96
N SER A 324 6.35 -9.81 -24.88
CA SER A 324 5.58 -10.91 -24.27
C SER A 324 4.11 -10.81 -24.63
N ARG A 325 3.57 -11.84 -25.32
CA ARG A 325 2.12 -11.96 -25.57
C ARG A 325 1.30 -11.99 -24.29
N MET A 326 1.87 -12.46 -23.19
CA MET A 326 1.22 -12.45 -21.88
C MET A 326 0.90 -11.01 -21.43
N ASP A 327 1.86 -10.09 -21.59
CA ASP A 327 1.69 -8.70 -21.19
C ASP A 327 0.67 -7.99 -22.08
N GLU A 328 0.64 -8.30 -23.37
CA GLU A 328 -0.37 -7.79 -24.31
C GLU A 328 -1.78 -8.20 -23.87
N VAL A 329 -2.00 -9.48 -23.54
CA VAL A 329 -3.31 -9.95 -23.05
C VAL A 329 -3.67 -9.31 -21.71
N ILE A 330 -2.71 -9.18 -20.79
CA ILE A 330 -2.92 -8.50 -19.51
C ILE A 330 -3.34 -7.04 -19.73
N PHE A 331 -2.62 -6.33 -20.60
CA PHE A 331 -2.90 -4.92 -20.89
C PHE A 331 -4.32 -4.74 -21.45
N GLU A 332 -4.72 -5.51 -22.45
CA GLU A 332 -6.05 -5.40 -23.07
C GLU A 332 -7.18 -5.63 -22.04
N GLU A 333 -7.02 -6.57 -21.11
CA GLU A 333 -7.99 -6.83 -20.05
C GLU A 333 -8.15 -5.67 -19.06
N PHE A 334 -7.05 -4.98 -18.75
CA PHE A 334 -7.08 -3.82 -17.86
C PHE A 334 -7.50 -2.55 -18.54
N LYS A 335 -7.20 -2.41 -19.84
CA LYS A 335 -7.64 -1.28 -20.66
C LYS A 335 -9.16 -1.09 -20.57
N GLY A 336 -9.92 -2.18 -20.74
CA GLY A 336 -11.38 -2.16 -20.60
C GLY A 336 -11.90 -1.95 -19.16
N THR A 337 -11.04 -2.03 -18.15
CA THR A 337 -11.40 -1.82 -16.74
C THR A 337 -11.12 -0.38 -16.27
N GLY A 338 -10.08 0.24 -16.85
CA GLY A 338 -9.72 1.63 -16.60
C GLY A 338 -10.74 2.62 -17.16
N ASN A 339 -10.69 3.85 -16.68
CA ASN A 339 -11.47 4.97 -17.23
C ASN A 339 -10.59 6.20 -17.47
N SER A 340 -9.27 6.01 -17.52
CA SER A 340 -8.33 7.03 -17.96
C SER A 340 -7.03 6.38 -18.39
N GLU A 341 -6.44 6.87 -19.47
CA GLU A 341 -5.22 6.36 -20.08
C GLU A 341 -4.23 7.50 -20.31
N MET A 342 -2.98 7.29 -19.92
CA MET A 342 -1.88 8.21 -20.15
C MET A 342 -0.79 7.43 -20.87
N MET A 343 -0.69 7.65 -22.16
CA MET A 343 0.21 6.89 -23.03
C MET A 343 1.57 7.59 -23.13
N LEU A 344 2.65 6.84 -22.98
CA LEU A 344 4.01 7.32 -23.23
C LEU A 344 4.50 6.86 -24.61
N ASP A 345 5.20 7.74 -25.33
CA ASP A 345 5.79 7.46 -26.63
C ASP A 345 7.31 7.22 -26.52
N ARG A 346 7.71 5.98 -26.81
CA ARG A 346 9.11 5.58 -26.90
C ARG A 346 9.94 6.44 -27.87
N LYS A 347 9.35 6.92 -28.97
CA LYS A 347 10.06 7.75 -29.96
C LYS A 347 10.43 9.11 -29.39
N LEU A 348 9.57 9.69 -28.55
CA LEU A 348 9.86 10.94 -27.84
C LEU A 348 10.96 10.72 -26.79
N SER A 349 10.85 9.65 -26.00
CA SER A 349 11.89 9.27 -25.01
C SER A 349 13.26 9.07 -25.66
N GLN A 350 13.33 8.36 -26.80
CA GLN A 350 14.58 8.15 -27.55
C GLN A 350 15.21 9.45 -28.06
N LYS A 351 14.39 10.47 -28.33
CA LYS A 351 14.84 11.83 -28.70
C LYS A 351 15.17 12.71 -27.49
N ARG A 352 15.03 12.17 -26.27
CA ARG A 352 15.19 12.90 -24.99
C ARG A 352 14.21 14.06 -24.83
N THR A 353 13.02 13.95 -25.43
CA THR A 353 11.92 14.88 -25.25
C THR A 353 11.05 14.41 -24.08
N TYR A 354 11.06 15.17 -22.98
CA TYR A 354 10.30 14.87 -21.77
C TYR A 354 9.36 16.02 -21.38
N PRO A 355 8.16 15.73 -20.84
CA PRO A 355 7.59 14.39 -20.66
C PRO A 355 7.17 13.77 -22.00
N ALA A 356 7.36 12.46 -22.13
CA ALA A 356 7.20 11.72 -23.39
C ALA A 356 5.73 11.29 -23.63
N PHE A 357 4.76 12.19 -23.49
CA PHE A 357 3.34 11.87 -23.65
C PHE A 357 2.91 11.74 -25.11
N ASP A 358 2.14 10.70 -25.43
CA ASP A 358 1.31 10.63 -26.63
C ASP A 358 -0.02 11.32 -26.32
N ILE A 359 -0.10 12.62 -26.62
CA ILE A 359 -1.26 13.47 -26.30
C ILE A 359 -2.53 12.96 -26.97
N ALA A 360 -2.43 12.47 -28.22
CA ALA A 360 -3.60 12.06 -28.99
C ALA A 360 -4.24 10.76 -28.46
N LYS A 361 -3.44 9.91 -27.80
CA LYS A 361 -3.92 8.65 -27.20
C LYS A 361 -4.20 8.75 -25.70
N SER A 362 -3.86 9.88 -25.08
CA SER A 362 -4.13 10.10 -23.66
C SER A 362 -5.50 10.75 -23.47
N GLY A 363 -6.22 10.37 -22.43
CA GLY A 363 -7.55 10.90 -22.15
C GLY A 363 -8.20 10.29 -20.91
N THR A 364 -9.24 10.96 -20.43
CA THR A 364 -10.03 10.62 -19.26
C THR A 364 -11.52 10.63 -19.60
#